data_AF-A0A2S1KUW9-F1
#
_entry.id   AF-A0A2S1KUW9-F1
#
_cell.length_a   1.000
_cell.length_b   1.000
_cell.length_c   1.000
_cell.angle_alpha   90.00
_cell.angle_beta   90.00
_cell.angle_gamma   90.00
#
_symmetry.space_group_name_H-M   'P 1'
#
loop_
_entity.id
_entity.type
_entity.pdbx_description
1 polymer ?
#
loop_
_entity_poly.entity_id
_entity_poly.type
_entity_poly.pdbx_seq_one_letter_code
_entity_poly.pdbx_strand_id
1 'polypeptide(L)'
;MIQESTQAQQLFSAGTGVNQVAISGKVTQLTQFTTSQGSTMSLGSIEGVGNRGKVIIEFTSFIEPEVLKYAHQNDLEVLLEGDLKMFKSKSDGMWKVQIDVSNVTSSLQLSEEVGSGQF
;
A
#
# COMPACT_ATOMS: atom_id res chain seq x y z
N MET A 1 15.89 14.81 9.42
CA MET A 1 16.67 14.20 8.32
C MET A 1 16.03 12.86 8.04
N ILE A 2 15.49 12.65 6.84
CA ILE A 2 15.05 11.32 6.41
C ILE A 2 16.32 10.64 5.90
N GLN A 3 16.78 9.62 6.61
CA GLN A 3 17.92 8.83 6.17
C GLN A 3 17.40 7.90 5.08
N GLU A 4 17.56 8.31 3.82
CA GLU A 4 17.31 7.43 2.67
C GLU A 4 18.20 6.19 2.80
N SER A 5 17.67 5.02 2.44
CA SER A 5 18.50 3.81 2.45
C SER A 5 19.62 4.00 1.43
N THR A 6 20.86 3.80 1.86
CA THR A 6 22.06 3.91 1.02
C THR A 6 21.99 3.03 -0.22
N GLN A 7 21.22 1.94 -0.15
CA GLN A 7 21.00 1.00 -1.25
C GLN A 7 20.07 1.58 -2.34
N ALA A 8 18.99 2.27 -1.96
CA ALA A 8 18.09 2.91 -2.92
C ALA A 8 18.79 4.03 -3.71
N GLN A 9 19.64 4.81 -3.02
CA GLN A 9 20.47 5.84 -3.68
C GLN A 9 21.50 5.25 -4.65
N GLN A 10 22.12 4.12 -4.31
CA GLN A 10 23.10 3.44 -5.17
C GLN A 10 22.44 2.88 -6.43
N LEU A 11 21.26 2.28 -6.31
CA LEU A 11 20.50 1.75 -7.45
C LEU A 11 20.00 2.88 -8.36
N PHE A 12 19.45 3.95 -7.80
CA PHE A 12 19.06 5.12 -8.57
C PHE A 12 20.25 5.71 -9.36
N SER A 13 21.41 5.81 -8.72
CA SER A 13 22.65 6.29 -9.34
C SER A 13 23.19 5.36 -10.44
N ALA A 14 22.86 4.07 -10.38
CA ALA A 14 23.20 3.07 -11.38
C ALA A 14 22.24 3.06 -12.60
N GLY A 15 21.25 3.94 -12.63
CA GLY A 15 20.26 4.01 -13.71
C GLY A 15 19.21 2.89 -13.67
N THR A 16 19.18 2.08 -12.61
CA THR A 16 18.09 1.16 -12.33
C THR A 16 16.97 1.94 -11.65
N GLY A 17 15.82 2.05 -12.33
CA GLY A 17 14.63 2.66 -11.74
C GLY A 17 14.16 1.82 -10.55
N VAL A 18 14.33 2.35 -9.34
CA VAL A 18 13.73 1.80 -8.12
C VAL A 18 12.45 2.58 -7.85
N ASN A 19 11.31 1.92 -8.00
CA ASN A 19 10.00 2.50 -7.71
C ASN A 19 9.23 1.56 -6.78
N GLN A 20 9.67 1.47 -5.53
CA GLN A 20 9.03 0.64 -4.53
C GLN A 20 8.73 1.48 -3.30
N VAL A 21 7.51 1.35 -2.80
CA VAL A 21 7.05 1.97 -1.57
C VAL A 21 6.52 0.89 -0.64
N ALA A 22 6.75 1.09 0.66
CA ALA A 22 6.16 0.29 1.73
C ALA A 22 5.54 1.26 2.72
N ILE A 23 4.26 1.07 3.03
CA ILE A 23 3.54 1.98 3.90
C ILE A 23 2.56 1.25 4.80
N SER A 24 2.62 1.57 6.09
CA SER A 24 1.68 1.05 7.08
C SER A 24 0.61 2.08 7.41
N GLY A 25 -0.60 1.59 7.67
CA GLY A 25 -1.70 2.43 8.12
C GLY A 25 -3.00 1.66 8.20
N LYS A 26 -4.05 2.37 8.60
CA LYS A 26 -5.41 1.83 8.65
C LYS A 26 -6.15 2.10 7.36
N VAL A 27 -6.85 1.09 6.84
CA VAL A 27 -7.71 1.26 5.66
C VAL A 27 -8.94 2.08 6.07
N THR A 28 -9.04 3.32 5.58
CA THR A 28 -10.12 4.25 5.93
C THR A 28 -11.27 4.21 4.93
N GLN A 29 -10.98 3.87 3.68
CA GLN A 29 -11.98 3.64 2.63
C GLN A 29 -11.61 2.38 1.85
N LEU A 30 -12.61 1.56 1.53
CA LEU A 30 -12.44 0.38 0.71
C LEU A 30 -13.67 0.15 -0.16
N THR A 31 -13.46 0.06 -1.47
CA THR A 31 -14.45 -0.34 -2.47
C THR A 31 -13.88 -1.52 -3.24
N GLN A 32 -14.67 -2.59 -3.35
CA GLN A 32 -14.29 -3.79 -4.08
C GLN A 32 -15.29 -4.06 -5.17
N PHE A 33 -14.80 -4.41 -6.35
CA PHE A 33 -15.63 -4.80 -7.48
C PHE A 33 -14.94 -5.86 -8.33
N THR A 34 -15.74 -6.69 -8.98
CA THR A 34 -15.27 -7.67 -9.95
C THR A 34 -15.03 -6.96 -11.28
N THR A 35 -13.83 -7.12 -11.84
CA THR A 35 -13.49 -6.58 -13.16
C THR A 35 -14.14 -7.40 -14.26
N SER A 36 -14.11 -6.89 -15.49
CA SER A 36 -14.58 -7.62 -16.68
C SER A 36 -13.82 -8.93 -16.93
N GLN A 37 -12.63 -9.08 -16.34
CA GLN A 37 -11.79 -10.28 -16.42
C GLN A 37 -12.09 -11.30 -15.31
N GLY A 38 -13.04 -11.00 -14.40
CA GLY A 38 -13.42 -11.88 -13.28
C GLY A 38 -12.57 -11.71 -12.02
N SER A 39 -11.49 -10.93 -12.06
CA SER A 39 -10.66 -10.64 -10.90
C SER A 39 -11.33 -9.62 -9.98
N THR A 40 -11.10 -9.72 -8.66
CA THR A 40 -11.55 -8.67 -7.73
C THR A 40 -10.50 -7.58 -7.63
N MET A 41 -10.91 -6.34 -7.84
CA MET A 41 -10.10 -5.15 -7.66
C MET A 41 -10.55 -4.42 -6.40
N SER A 42 -9.58 -4.09 -5.55
CA SER A 42 -9.76 -3.24 -4.38
C SER A 42 -9.24 -1.84 -4.68
N LEU A 43 -10.11 -0.85 -4.50
CA LEU A 43 -9.76 0.56 -4.44
C LEU A 43 -9.93 1.04 -3.02
N GLY A 44 -8.93 1.68 -2.45
CA GLY A 44 -9.06 2.18 -1.10
C GLY A 44 -8.13 3.33 -0.79
N SER A 45 -8.20 3.78 0.46
CA SER A 45 -7.21 4.68 1.02
C SER A 45 -6.76 4.20 2.39
N ILE A 46 -5.50 4.46 2.69
CA ILE A 46 -4.95 4.30 4.03
C ILE A 46 -4.70 5.66 4.65
N GLU A 47 -4.88 5.75 5.96
CA GLU A 47 -4.41 6.88 6.75
C GLU A 47 -3.09 6.50 7.42
N GLY A 48 -2.02 7.20 7.04
CA GLY A 48 -0.73 7.17 7.72
C GLY A 48 -0.58 8.38 8.64
N VAL A 49 0.04 8.20 9.80
CA VAL A 49 0.37 9.30 10.72
C VAL A 49 1.85 9.64 10.55
N GLY A 50 2.12 10.82 9.97
CA GLY A 50 3.47 11.37 9.87
C GLY A 50 3.75 12.40 10.96
N ASN A 51 5.03 12.74 11.13
CA ASN A 51 5.48 13.78 12.07
C ASN A 51 4.87 15.18 11.81
N ARG A 52 4.25 15.41 10.64
CA ARG A 52 3.64 16.67 10.23
C ARG A 52 2.11 16.61 10.11
N GLY A 53 1.49 15.50 10.53
CA GLY A 53 0.05 15.30 10.46
C GLY A 53 -0.34 14.01 9.75
N LYS A 54 -1.65 13.86 9.55
CA LYS A 54 -2.25 12.72 8.85
C LYS A 54 -2.03 12.85 7.35
N VAL A 55 -1.70 11.75 6.69
CA VAL A 55 -1.58 11.64 5.24
C VAL A 55 -2.54 10.55 4.78
N ILE A 56 -3.38 10.88 3.80
CA ILE A 56 -4.29 9.93 3.17
C ILE A 56 -3.66 9.50 1.84
N ILE A 57 -3.52 8.19 1.63
CA ILE A 57 -2.86 7.64 0.44
C ILE A 57 -3.79 6.64 -0.20
N GLU A 58 -4.09 6.88 -1.48
CA GLU A 58 -4.94 6.01 -2.29
C GLU A 58 -4.14 4.79 -2.75
N PHE A 59 -4.80 3.63 -2.85
CA PHE A 59 -4.20 2.39 -3.34
C PHE A 59 -5.14 1.62 -4.27
N THR A 60 -4.53 0.83 -5.16
CA THR A 60 -5.15 -0.22 -5.98
C THR A 60 -4.56 -1.55 -5.60
N SER A 61 -5.38 -2.59 -5.45
CA SER A 61 -4.90 -3.95 -5.27
C SER A 61 -5.75 -4.95 -6.04
N PHE A 62 -5.11 -5.89 -6.73
CA PHE A 62 -5.74 -7.10 -7.27
C PHE A 62 -5.48 -8.33 -6.41
N ILE A 63 -4.76 -8.16 -5.31
CA ILE A 63 -4.34 -9.21 -4.40
C ILE A 63 -5.04 -9.09 -3.05
N GLU A 64 -5.16 -10.23 -2.38
CA GLU A 64 -5.65 -10.34 -1.00
C GLU A 64 -6.89 -9.48 -0.65
N PRO A 65 -7.96 -9.48 -1.48
CA PRO A 65 -9.12 -8.64 -1.23
C PRO A 65 -9.79 -8.94 0.12
N GLU A 66 -9.76 -10.21 0.56
CA GLU A 66 -10.32 -10.60 1.85
C GLU A 66 -9.50 -10.07 3.04
N VAL A 67 -8.17 -10.00 2.93
CA VAL A 67 -7.31 -9.44 3.98
C VAL A 67 -7.58 -7.95 4.14
N LEU A 68 -7.65 -7.21 3.02
CA LEU A 68 -7.98 -5.78 3.02
C LEU A 68 -9.37 -5.51 3.60
N LYS A 69 -10.35 -6.33 3.22
CA LYS A 69 -11.73 -6.23 3.72
C LYS A 69 -11.81 -6.51 5.21
N TYR A 70 -11.16 -7.57 5.68
CA TYR A 70 -11.10 -7.91 7.09
C TYR A 70 -10.41 -6.82 7.90
N ALA A 71 -9.25 -6.33 7.45
CA ALA A 71 -8.53 -5.27 8.14
C ALA A 71 -9.36 -3.99 8.24
N HIS A 72 -10.06 -3.60 7.17
CA HIS A 72 -10.96 -2.46 7.17
C HIS A 72 -12.12 -2.61 8.16
N GLN A 73 -12.78 -3.79 8.19
CA GLN A 73 -13.92 -4.05 9.07
C GLN A 73 -13.54 -4.09 10.55
N ASN A 74 -12.30 -4.45 10.86
CA ASN A 74 -11.82 -4.62 12.23
C ASN A 74 -10.86 -3.50 12.68
N ASP A 75 -10.72 -2.42 11.90
CA ASP A 75 -9.85 -1.28 12.20
C ASP A 75 -8.37 -1.67 12.46
N LEU A 76 -7.89 -2.67 11.70
CA LEU A 76 -6.54 -3.19 11.81
C LEU A 76 -5.57 -2.43 10.89
N GLU A 77 -4.32 -2.33 11.34
CA GLU A 77 -3.23 -1.84 10.50
C GLU A 77 -2.82 -2.89 9.46
N VAL A 78 -2.54 -2.41 8.25
CA VAL A 78 -1.95 -3.15 7.14
C VAL A 78 -0.66 -2.47 6.71
N LEU A 79 0.29 -3.27 6.26
CA LEU A 79 1.45 -2.84 5.46
C LEU A 79 1.11 -3.11 3.99
N LEU A 80 1.16 -2.06 3.18
CA LEU A 80 1.01 -2.14 1.73
C LEU A 80 2.39 -1.91 1.10
N GLU A 81 2.79 -2.84 0.24
CA GLU A 81 4.00 -2.70 -0.57
C GLU A 81 3.64 -2.71 -2.04
N GLY A 82 4.32 -1.89 -2.83
CA GLY A 82 4.01 -1.76 -4.24
C GLY A 82 4.74 -0.65 -4.95
N ASP A 83 4.24 -0.32 -6.13
CA ASP A 83 4.77 0.73 -6.97
C ASP A 83 4.02 2.04 -6.73
N LEU A 84 4.73 3.16 -6.68
CA LEU A 84 4.08 4.47 -6.77
C LEU A 84 3.68 4.73 -8.22
N LYS A 85 2.40 5.03 -8.46
CA LYS A 85 1.88 5.46 -9.76
C LYS A 85 1.34 6.88 -9.65
N MET A 86 1.56 7.65 -10.70
CA MET A 86 1.00 8.99 -10.84
C MET A 86 0.12 9.05 -12.07
N PHE A 87 -1.05 9.63 -11.94
CA PHE A 87 -1.95 9.84 -13.06
C PHE A 87 -2.63 11.19 -12.98
N LYS A 88 -2.94 11.75 -14.15
CA LYS A 88 -3.71 12.99 -14.22
C LYS A 88 -5.18 12.66 -14.12
N SER A 89 -5.81 13.11 -13.04
CA SER A 89 -7.23 12.95 -12.79
C SER A 89 -8.04 13.64 -13.88
N LYS A 90 -9.02 12.93 -14.45
CA LYS A 90 -9.87 13.46 -15.52
C LYS A 90 -10.91 14.47 -15.01
N SER A 91 -11.26 14.42 -13.73
CA SER A 91 -12.33 15.24 -13.14
C SER A 91 -11.88 16.66 -12.82
N ASP A 92 -10.64 16.85 -12.39
CA ASP A 92 -10.09 18.12 -11.90
C ASP A 92 -8.75 18.49 -12.57
N GLY A 93 -8.19 17.61 -13.40
CA GLY A 93 -6.90 17.85 -14.06
C GLY A 93 -5.69 17.78 -13.11
N MET A 94 -5.88 17.39 -11.85
CA MET A 94 -4.80 17.33 -10.86
C MET A 94 -4.03 16.03 -10.99
N TRP A 95 -2.72 16.09 -10.70
CA TRP A 95 -1.92 14.88 -10.55
C TRP A 95 -2.27 14.20 -9.23
N LYS A 96 -2.69 12.94 -9.32
CA LYS A 96 -2.93 12.08 -8.17
C LYS A 96 -1.81 11.05 -8.06
N VAL A 97 -1.58 10.62 -6.83
CA VAL A 97 -0.57 9.63 -6.49
C VAL A 97 -1.28 8.45 -5.86
N GLN A 98 -0.96 7.25 -6.31
CA GLN A 98 -1.58 6.02 -5.87
C GLN A 98 -0.54 4.91 -5.75
N ILE A 99 -0.75 3.98 -4.84
CA ILE A 99 0.07 2.78 -4.72
C ILE A 99 -0.59 1.64 -5.49
N ASP A 100 0.12 1.05 -6.44
CA ASP A 100 -0.26 -0.20 -7.08
C ASP A 100 0.34 -1.36 -6.28
N VAL A 101 -0.51 -2.01 -5.49
CA VAL A 101 -0.11 -2.93 -4.41
C VAL A 101 0.28 -4.28 -4.99
N SER A 102 1.48 -4.73 -4.65
CA SER A 102 2.03 -6.04 -5.00
C SER A 102 2.16 -6.98 -3.81
N ASN A 103 2.10 -6.46 -2.58
CA ASN A 103 2.03 -7.26 -1.36
C ASN A 103 1.19 -6.56 -0.28
N VAL A 104 0.45 -7.36 0.50
CA VAL A 104 -0.33 -6.91 1.65
C VAL A 104 0.10 -7.74 2.85
N THR A 105 0.41 -7.09 3.96
CA THR A 105 0.66 -7.79 5.23
C THR A 105 -0.24 -7.20 6.31
N SER A 106 -0.98 -8.05 6.99
CA SER A 106 -1.82 -7.66 8.12
C SER A 106 -1.14 -7.99 9.44
N SER A 107 -1.49 -7.24 10.48
CA SER A 107 -1.07 -7.53 11.87
C SER A 107 -1.40 -8.94 12.35
N LEU A 108 -2.40 -9.60 11.75
CA LEU A 108 -2.72 -11.00 12.01
C LEU A 108 -1.64 -11.96 11.48
N GLN A 109 -1.17 -11.78 10.24
CA GLN A 109 -0.11 -12.61 9.67
C GLN A 109 1.19 -12.50 10.47
N LEU A 110 1.52 -11.30 10.96
CA LEU A 110 2.69 -11.08 11.84
C LEU A 110 2.59 -11.88 13.16
N SER A 111 1.38 -12.06 13.70
CA SER A 111 1.18 -12.81 14.95
C SER A 111 1.30 -14.33 14.77
N GLU A 112 0.98 -14.84 13.57
CA GLU A 112 1.14 -16.26 13.23
C GLU A 112 2.61 -16.61 12.95
N GLU A 113 3.37 -15.72 12.28
CA GLU A 113 4.80 -15.92 12.03
C GLU A 113 5.64 -15.89 13.31
N VAL A 114 5.40 -14.93 14.21
CA VAL A 114 6.10 -14.86 15.51
C VAL A 114 5.74 -16.05 16.43
N GLY A 115 4.52 -16.58 16.29
CA GLY A 115 4.08 -17.77 17.03
C GLY A 115 4.64 -19.10 16.50
N SER A 116 5.10 -19.13 15.24
CA SER A 116 5.59 -20.35 14.58
C SER A 116 7.06 -20.70 14.88
N GLY A 117 7.82 -19.82 15.52
CA GLY A 117 9.11 -20.12 16.17
C GLY A 117 10.00 -21.11 15.41
N GLN A 118 10.44 -20.78 14.19
CA GLN A 118 11.53 -21.49 13.53
C GLN A 118 12.65 -20.51 13.17
N PHE A 119 13.63 -20.44 14.08
CA PHE A 119 15.02 -20.10 13.78
C PHE A 119 15.83 -21.40 13.72
#